data_AF-A0A6V8PIW1-F1
#
_entry.id   AF-A0A6V8PIW1-F1
#
_cell.length_a   1.000
_cell.length_b   1.000
_cell.length_c   1.000
_cell.angle_alpha   90.00
_cell.angle_beta   90.00
_cell.angle_gamma   90.00
#
_symmetry.space_group_name_H-M   'P 1'
#
loop_
_entity.id
_entity.type
_entity.pdbx_description
1 polymer ?
#
loop_
_entity_poly.entity_id
_entity_poly.type
_entity_poly.pdbx_seq_one_letter_code
_entity_poly.pdbx_strand_id
1 'polypeptide(L)' 'MKIEYDPVRDLLYVYFKEPLAKAAKTVTATPGVHLDFDRDEKLIGIEVIDASEVIGGKIEFRLPEVIHASTGV' A
#
# COMPACT_ATOMS: atom_id res chain seq x y z
N MET A 1 1.69 6.62 -5.61
CA MET A 1 1.47 5.96 -4.31
C MET A 1 0.58 6.84 -3.45
N LYS A 2 -0.40 6.27 -2.76
CA LYS A 2 -1.32 6.99 -1.86
C LYS A 2 -1.49 6.15 -0.60
N ILE A 3 -1.65 6.79 0.55
CA ILE A 3 -1.97 6.12 1.81
C ILE A 3 -3.25 6.73 2.34
N GLU A 4 -4.24 5.91 2.69
CA GLU A 4 -5.51 6.33 3.25
C GLU A 4 -5.78 5.58 4.54
N TYR A 5 -6.20 6.31 5.57
CA TYR A 5 -6.69 5.74 6.81
C TYR A 5 -8.16 6.16 6.99
N ASP A 6 -9.04 5.17 7.10
CA ASP A 6 -10.46 5.34 7.42
C ASP A 6 -10.66 5.02 8.92
N PRO A 7 -10.77 6.03 9.80
CA PRO A 7 -10.93 5.81 11.24
C PRO A 7 -12.30 5.26 11.63
N VAL A 8 -13.31 5.32 10.75
CA VAL A 8 -14.65 4.78 11.03
C VAL A 8 -14.65 3.26 10.82
N ARG A 9 -13.90 2.79 9.82
CA ARG A 9 -13.71 1.36 9.53
C ARG A 9 -12.49 0.74 10.20
N ASP A 10 -11.66 1.56 10.85
CA ASP A 10 -10.34 1.22 11.35
C ASP A 10 -9.47 0.49 10.31
N LEU A 11 -9.35 1.12 9.13
CA LEU A 11 -8.75 0.53 7.94
C LEU A 11 -7.64 1.43 7.38
N LEU A 12 -6.44 0.87 7.21
CA LEU A 12 -5.35 1.51 6.50
C LEU A 12 -5.17 0.85 5.13
N TYR A 13 -5.15 1.67 4.09
CA TYR A 13 -4.84 1.24 2.73
C TYR A 13 -3.59 1.94 2.21
N VAL A 14 -2.66 1.17 1.65
CA VAL A 14 -1.50 1.66 0.92
C VAL A 14 -1.66 1.29 -0.55
N TYR A 15 -1.87 2.30 -1.41
CA TYR A 15 -1.99 2.15 -2.85
C TYR A 15 -0.63 2.33 -3.53
N PHE A 16 -0.14 1.30 -4.24
CA PHE A 16 1.07 1.40 -5.05
C PHE A 16 0.80 1.89 -6.48
N LYS A 17 -0.38 1.57 -7.02
CA LYS A 17 -0.92 2.14 -8.28
C LYS A 17 -2.11 3.05 -8.00
N GLU A 18 -2.69 3.66 -9.05
CA GLU A 18 -3.91 4.46 -8.87
C GLU A 18 -5.05 3.63 -8.25
N PRO A 19 -5.85 4.21 -7.33
CA PRO A 19 -6.93 3.53 -6.61
C PRO A 19 -8.02 2.90 -7.49
N LEU A 20 -8.06 3.24 -8.78
CA LEU A 20 -9.00 2.69 -9.75
C LEU A 20 -8.65 1.25 -10.19
N ALA A 21 -7.43 0.78 -9.90
CA ALA A 21 -7.05 -0.59 -10.16
C ALA A 21 -7.77 -1.53 -9.18
N LYS A 22 -8.79 -2.24 -9.66
CA LYS A 22 -9.44 -3.30 -8.87
C LYS A 22 -8.48 -4.48 -8.69
N ALA A 23 -8.40 -5.00 -7.47
CA ALA A 23 -7.72 -6.26 -7.19
C ALA A 23 -8.35 -7.39 -8.01
N ALA A 24 -7.51 -8.14 -8.71
CA ALA A 24 -7.89 -9.40 -9.34
C ALA A 24 -7.76 -10.56 -8.33
N LYS A 25 -6.88 -10.42 -7.34
CA LYS A 25 -6.63 -11.40 -6.29
C LYS A 25 -6.22 -10.67 -5.01
N THR A 26 -6.76 -11.13 -3.89
CA THR A 26 -6.36 -10.69 -2.56
C THR A 26 -5.81 -11.88 -1.80
N VAL A 27 -4.64 -11.73 -1.18
CA VAL A 27 -4.01 -12.76 -0.35
C VAL A 27 -3.89 -12.25 1.08
N THR A 28 -4.33 -13.05 2.04
CA THR A 28 -4.09 -12.75 3.46
C THR A 28 -2.66 -13.18 3.80
N ALA A 29 -1.80 -12.22 4.12
CA ALA A 29 -0.42 -12.50 4.52
C ALA A 29 -0.34 -12.96 5.99
N THR A 30 -1.18 -12.36 6.84
CA THR A 30 -1.41 -12.67 8.25
C THR A 30 -2.80 -12.16 8.62
N PRO A 31 -3.46 -12.62 9.69
CA PRO A 31 -4.76 -12.08 10.08
C PRO A 31 -4.75 -10.54 10.14
N GLY A 32 -5.72 -9.92 9.47
CA GLY A 32 -5.85 -8.46 9.39
C GLY A 32 -4.96 -7.76 8.36
N VAL A 33 -4.07 -8.48 7.65
CA VAL A 33 -3.21 -7.89 6.61
C VAL A 33 -3.41 -8.59 5.27
N HIS A 34 -3.82 -7.81 4.27
CA HIS A 34 -4.16 -8.29 2.93
C HIS A 34 -3.29 -7.63 1.86
N LEU A 35 -2.87 -8.44 0.88
CA LEU A 35 -2.09 -8.03 -0.28
C LEU A 35 -2.96 -8.12 -1.52
N ASP A 36 -3.12 -7.01 -2.23
CA ASP A 36 -3.93 -6.92 -3.44
C ASP A 36 -3.06 -6.97 -4.69
N PHE A 37 -3.39 -7.88 -5.60
CA PHE A 37 -2.69 -8.09 -6.87
C PHE A 37 -3.60 -7.81 -8.06
N ASP A 38 -3.02 -7.23 -9.12
CA ASP A 38 -3.69 -7.11 -10.41
C ASP A 38 -3.66 -8.44 -11.20
N ARG A 39 -4.21 -8.42 -12.42
CA ARG A 39 -4.29 -9.61 -13.29
C ARG A 39 -2.93 -10.10 -13.78
N ASP A 40 -1.90 -9.25 -13.73
CA ASP A 40 -0.53 -9.58 -14.12
C ASP A 40 0.32 -10.00 -12.90
N GLU A 41 -0.34 -10.35 -11.79
CA GLU A 41 0.28 -10.69 -10.51
C GLU A 41 1.16 -9.59 -9.90
N LYS A 42 0.96 -8.32 -10.30
CA LYS A 42 1.68 -7.20 -9.68
C LYS A 42 0.96 -6.74 -8.43
N LEU A 43 1.72 -6.50 -7.35
CA LEU A 43 1.20 -5.92 -6.12
C LEU A 43 0.74 -4.49 -6.39
N ILE A 44 -0.54 -4.21 -6.12
CA ILE A 44 -1.17 -2.90 -6.33
C ILE A 44 -1.59 -2.21 -5.05
N GLY A 45 -1.77 -2.97 -3.96
CA GLY A 45 -2.13 -2.41 -2.67
C GLY A 45 -1.87 -3.32 -1.47
N ILE A 46 -1.91 -2.72 -0.28
CA ILE A 46 -1.93 -3.39 1.02
C ILE A 46 -3.12 -2.84 1.80
N GLU A 47 -3.89 -3.73 2.41
CA GLU A 47 -4.96 -3.39 3.34
C GLU A 47 -4.61 -3.93 4.73
N VAL A 48 -4.79 -3.09 5.75
CA VAL A 48 -4.60 -3.44 7.16
C VAL A 48 -5.88 -3.11 7.94
N ILE A 49 -6.52 -4.13 8.47
CA ILE A 49 -7.68 -4.05 9.37
C ILE A 49 -7.20 -3.83 10.80
N ASP A 50 -8.03 -3.20 11.63
CA ASP A 50 -7.70 -2.80 13.01
C ASP A 50 -6.42 -1.97 13.04
N ALA A 51 -6.30 -1.05 12.07
CA ALA A 51 -5.07 -0.34 11.82
C ALA A 51 -4.62 0.52 13.01
N SER A 52 -5.56 0.99 13.84
CA SER A 52 -5.29 1.73 15.06
C SER A 52 -4.43 0.97 16.08
N GLU A 53 -4.45 -0.36 16.07
CA GLU A 53 -3.64 -1.22 16.96
C GLU A 53 -2.16 -1.27 16.53
N VAL A 54 -1.86 -0.94 15.27
CA VAL A 54 -0.51 -1.03 14.68
C VAL A 54 0.07 0.33 14.29
N ILE A 55 -0.77 1.32 13.99
CA ILE A 55 -0.32 2.68 13.69
C ILE A 55 0.12 3.34 15.00
N GLY A 56 1.44 3.39 15.23
CA GLY A 56 1.99 4.29 16.23
C GLY A 56 1.56 5.73 15.91
N GLY A 57 1.15 6.50 16.91
CA GLY A 57 0.45 7.80 16.77
C GLY A 57 1.14 8.92 15.96
N LYS A 58 2.24 8.64 15.27
CA LYS A 58 2.88 9.51 14.30
C LYS A 58 3.19 8.73 13.01
N ILE A 59 2.70 9.28 11.90
CA ILE A 59 3.01 8.79 10.55
C ILE A 59 4.08 9.72 9.94
N GLU A 60 5.23 9.18 9.52
CA GLU A 60 6.31 9.94 8.86
C GLU A 60 6.64 9.34 7.50
N PHE A 61 6.79 10.18 6.47
CA PHE A 61 7.28 9.73 5.17
C PHE A 61 8.26 10.73 4.54
N ARG A 62 9.31 10.21 3.89
CA ARG A 62 10.21 10.95 3.01
C ARG A 62 10.22 10.25 1.66
N LEU A 63 9.83 10.93 0.58
CA LEU A 63 9.92 10.42 -0.79
C LEU A 63 11.28 10.78 -1.41
N PRO A 64 11.92 9.90 -2.20
CA PRO A 64 13.24 10.16 -2.77
C PRO A 64 13.18 11.10 -3.99
N GLU A 65 14.23 11.88 -4.18
CA GLU A 65 14.57 12.44 -5.49
C GLU A 65 15.16 11.31 -6.36
N VAL A 66 14.64 11.15 -7.57
CA VAL A 66 15.12 10.13 -8.52
C VAL A 66 16.37 10.67 -9.23
N ILE A 67 17.57 10.29 -8.78
CA ILE A 67 18.80 10.50 -9.57
C ILE A 67 18.94 9.33 -10.53
N HIS A 68 18.61 9.55 -11.81
CA HIS A 68 18.97 8.61 -12.86
C HIS A 68 20.49 8.62 -13.03
N ALA A 69 21.17 7.52 -12.71
CA ALA A 69 22.50 7.30 -13.25
C ALA A 69 22.33 7.08 -14.76
N SER A 70 22.68 8.10 -15.54
CA SER A 70 22.80 7.99 -16.99
C SER A 70 23.63 6.76 -17.32
N THR A 71 23.05 5.83 -18.09
CA THR A 71 23.76 4.70 -18.68
C THR A 71 24.94 5.23 -19.49
N GLY A 72 26.14 5.06 -18.94
CA GLY A 72 27.40 5.43 -19.58
C GLY A 72 28.16 4.19 -20.02
N VAL A 73 28.24 4.05 -21.35
CA VAL A 73 29.03 3.11 -22.16
C VAL A 73 28.45 1.72 -22.36
#